data_AF-A0A842XKL4-F1
#
_entry.id   AF-A0A842XKL4-F1
#
_cell.length_a   1.000
_cell.length_b   1.000
_cell.length_c   1.000
_cell.angle_alpha   90.00
_cell.angle_beta   90.00
_cell.angle_gamma   90.00
#
_symmetry.space_group_name_H-M   'P 1'
#
loop_
_entity.id
_entity.type
_entity.pdbx_description
1 polymer ?
#
loop_
_entity_poly.entity_id
_entity_poly.type
_entity_poly.pdbx_seq_one_letter_code
_entity_poly.pdbx_strand_id
1 'polypeptide(L)' 'MKEEAKQTVKELVERFRYNLDVYKKSTYNETQVRREFIDPFFEALGWDVSNK' A
#
# COMPACT_ATOMS: atom_id res chain seq x y z
N MET A 1 6.50 12.14 -12.88
CA MET A 1 5.06 11.83 -12.68
C MET A 1 4.74 10.34 -12.81
N LYS A 2 4.79 9.69 -13.99
CA LYS A 2 4.48 8.24 -14.09
C LYS A 2 5.57 7.32 -13.54
N GLU A 3 6.84 7.73 -13.63
CA GLU A 3 7.97 6.93 -13.14
C GLU A 3 8.05 6.91 -11.62
N GLU A 4 7.77 8.03 -10.96
CA GLU A 4 7.66 8.13 -9.51
C GLU A 4 6.53 7.25 -8.97
N ALA A 5 5.34 7.30 -9.58
CA ALA A 5 4.23 6.41 -9.24
C ALA A 5 4.63 4.92 -9.35
N LYS A 6 5.33 4.56 -10.42
CA LYS A 6 5.81 3.19 -10.63
C LYS A 6 6.81 2.77 -9.55
N GLN A 7 7.67 3.69 -9.12
CA GLN A 7 8.65 3.46 -8.07
C GLN A 7 7.98 3.28 -6.70
N THR A 8 7.04 4.16 -6.34
CA THR A 8 6.24 4.05 -5.13
C THR A 8 5.49 2.73 -5.05
N VAL A 9 4.84 2.32 -6.14
CA VAL A 9 4.14 1.03 -6.21
C VAL A 9 5.12 -0.14 -6.05
N LYS A 10 6.31 -0.05 -6.67
CA LYS A 10 7.33 -1.10 -6.54
C LYS A 10 7.81 -1.24 -5.09
N GLU A 11 8.11 -0.14 -4.42
CA GLU A 11 8.54 -0.13 -3.02
C GLU A 11 7.44 -0.67 -2.08
N LEU A 12 6.18 -0.29 -2.32
CA LEU A 12 5.02 -0.82 -1.61
C LEU A 12 4.93 -2.34 -1.74
N VAL A 13 5.07 -2.87 -2.96
CA VAL A 13 5.01 -4.31 -3.22
C VAL A 13 6.20 -5.04 -2.59
N GLU A 14 7.41 -4.49 -2.67
CA GLU A 14 8.60 -5.09 -2.04
C GLU A 14 8.47 -5.13 -0.52
N ARG A 15 8.02 -4.04 0.09
CA ARG A 15 7.76 -3.98 1.54
C ARG A 15 6.66 -4.96 1.95
N PHE A 16 5.57 -5.04 1.18
CA PHE A 16 4.50 -5.99 1.44
C PHE A 16 5.00 -7.44 1.42
N ARG A 17 5.83 -7.78 0.42
CA ARG A 17 6.42 -9.12 0.29
C ARG A 17 7.40 -9.42 1.41
N TYR A 18 8.24 -8.46 1.79
CA TYR A 18 9.24 -8.63 2.86
C TYR A 18 8.57 -8.86 4.22
N ASN A 19 7.48 -8.14 4.50
CA ASN A 19 6.74 -8.23 5.75
C ASN A 19 5.50 -9.14 5.68
N LEU A 20 5.34 -9.96 4.63
CA LEU A 20 4.16 -10.80 4.40
C LEU A 20 3.83 -11.72 5.59
N ASP A 21 4.87 -12.26 6.24
CA ASP A 21 4.72 -13.11 7.42
C ASP A 21 4.06 -12.36 8.60
N VAL A 22 4.37 -11.07 8.75
CA VAL A 22 3.79 -10.19 9.78
C VAL A 22 2.33 -9.88 9.44
N TYR A 23 2.03 -9.60 8.17
CA TYR A 23 0.67 -9.27 7.73
C TYR A 23 -0.30 -10.46 7.73
N LYS A 24 0.22 -11.69 7.69
CA LYS A 24 -0.59 -12.90 7.85
C LYS A 24 -0.99 -13.18 9.31
N LYS A 25 -0.43 -12.46 10.29
CA LYS A 25 -0.80 -12.63 11.70
C LYS A 25 -2.14 -11.93 11.97
N SER A 26 -2.98 -12.53 12.80
CA SER A 26 -4.29 -11.96 13.20
C SER A 26 -4.21 -10.61 13.90
N THR A 27 -3.01 -10.15 14.27
CA THR A 27 -2.78 -8.81 14.81
C THR A 27 -2.85 -7.71 13.76
N TYR A 28 -2.77 -8.04 12.48
CA TYR A 28 -2.85 -7.10 11.37
C TYR A 28 -4.25 -7.12 10.76
N ASN A 29 -4.99 -6.02 10.89
CA ASN A 29 -6.39 -5.94 10.46
C ASN A 29 -6.54 -5.24 9.10
N GLU A 30 -7.73 -5.37 8.52
CA GLU A 30 -8.07 -4.82 7.20
C GLU A 30 -7.87 -3.29 7.13
N THR A 31 -8.17 -2.58 8.21
CA THR A 31 -8.01 -1.12 8.27
C THR A 31 -6.55 -0.71 8.18
N GLN A 32 -5.63 -1.47 8.80
CA GLN A 32 -4.19 -1.23 8.69
C GLN A 32 -3.68 -1.53 7.28
N VAL A 33 -4.05 -2.68 6.69
CA VAL A 33 -3.71 -3.02 5.29
C VAL A 33 -4.17 -1.91 4.36
N ARG A 34 -5.40 -1.42 4.56
CA ARG A 34 -6.00 -0.39 3.72
C ARG A 34 -5.15 0.89 3.74
N ARG A 35 -4.90 1.43 4.92
CA ARG A 35 -4.13 2.68 5.09
C ARG A 35 -2.66 2.58 4.72
N GLU A 36 -2.03 1.44 4.98
CA GLU A 36 -0.58 1.29 4.74
C GLU A 36 -0.24 0.88 3.31
N PHE A 37 -1.16 0.23 2.59
CA PHE A 37 -0.88 -0.31 1.26
C PHE A 37 -1.88 0.10 0.20
N ILE A 38 -3.18 -0.05 0.48
CA ILE A 38 -4.23 0.15 -0.52
C ILE A 38 -4.36 1.64 -0.86
N ASP A 39 -4.46 2.51 0.16
CA ASP A 39 -4.55 3.95 -0.01
C ASP A 39 -3.36 4.52 -0.81
N PRO A 40 -2.09 4.35 -0.37
CA PRO A 40 -0.95 4.90 -1.10
C PRO A 40 -0.71 4.26 -2.47
N PHE A 41 -1.16 3.02 -2.69
CA PHE A 41 -1.14 2.39 -4.02
C PHE A 41 -2.08 3.12 -5.00
N PHE A 42 -3.30 3.41 -4.57
CA PHE A 42 -4.28 4.11 -5.40
C PHE A 42 -3.94 5.59 -5.56
N GLU A 43 -3.47 6.26 -4.51
CA GLU A 43 -2.96 7.64 -4.60
C GLU A 43 -1.80 7.75 -5.59
N ALA A 44 -0.86 6.78 -5.58
CA ALA A 44 0.23 6.73 -6.55
C ALA A 44 -0.28 6.57 -8.00
N LEU A 45 -1.44 5.93 -8.20
CA LEU A 45 -2.10 5.82 -9.50
C LEU A 45 -2.93 7.07 -9.87
N GLY A 46 -2.99 8.08 -9.00
CA GLY A 46 -3.76 9.31 -9.19
C GLY A 46 -5.24 9.17 -8.82
N TRP A 47 -5.59 8.18 -8.01
CA TRP A 47 -6.95 8.01 -7.47
C TRP A 47 -7.09 8.75 -6.14
N ASP A 48 -8.19 9.49 -5.98
CA ASP A 48 -8.55 10.15 -4.73
C ASP A 48 -9.29 9.16 -3.81
N VAL A 49 -8.53 8.42 -3.01
CA VAL A 49 -9.03 7.43 -2.04
C VAL A 49 -9.33 8.04 -0.66
N SER A 50 -8.92 9.29 -0.43
CA SER A 50 -9.38 10.08 0.72
C SER A 50 -10.85 10.47 0.52
N ASN A 51 -11.77 9.59 0.90
CA ASN A 51 -13.13 10.00 1.23
C ASN A 51 -13.06 10.84 2.51
N LYS A 52 -12.83 12.14 2.34
CA LYS A 52 -12.71 13.09 3.45
C LYS A 52 -14.06 13.38 4.10
#